data_AF-A0A5N6PQI2-F1
#
_entry.id   AF-A0A5N6PQI2-F1
#
_cell.length_a   1.000
_cell.length_b   1.000
_cell.length_c   1.000
_cell.angle_alpha   90.00
_cell.angle_beta   90.00
_cell.angle_gamma   90.00
#
_symmetry.space_group_name_H-M   'P 1'
#
loop_
_entity.id
_entity.type
_entity.pdbx_description
1 polymer ?
#
loop_
_entity_poly.entity_id
_entity_poly.type
_entity_poly.pdbx_seq_one_letter_code
_entity_poly.pdbx_strand_id
1 'polypeptide(L)'
;MADSNGNADRNPGRRPALDDLTEDSRRRIDSIVAQVDAEMERRTQMLARERYWGWMPNLLQEWVVAERVPTPRYRGDTSEGPRLPALGMPMERAFAAHVAVTRRELRRNAELSDEVRVLREKNDRLERRSDRLEEEKDRLEETVETLRARRAYYREPDRYRRDAGDGAGERRHA
;
A
#
# COMPACT_ATOMS: atom_id res chain seq x y z
N MET A 1 -4.65 -95.00 -21.32
CA MET A 1 -4.74 -94.43 -19.95
C MET A 1 -3.32 -94.15 -19.49
N ALA A 2 -2.90 -92.88 -19.52
CA ALA A 2 -1.73 -92.29 -18.85
C ALA A 2 -1.68 -90.79 -19.20
N ASP A 3 -2.25 -89.98 -18.30
CA ASP A 3 -1.64 -88.84 -17.61
C ASP A 3 -0.62 -87.92 -18.31
N SER A 4 -0.92 -86.61 -18.23
CA SER A 4 -0.14 -85.59 -17.49
C SER A 4 0.12 -84.29 -18.24
N ASN A 5 -0.64 -83.27 -17.80
CA ASN A 5 -0.14 -82.04 -17.17
C ASN A 5 0.59 -80.99 -18.01
N GLY A 6 0.07 -79.75 -17.96
CA GLY A 6 0.78 -78.57 -18.43
C GLY A 6 0.00 -77.27 -18.21
N ASN A 7 0.28 -76.63 -17.08
CA ASN A 7 0.13 -75.18 -16.82
C ASN A 7 -1.24 -74.65 -16.35
N ALA A 8 -1.55 -75.03 -15.11
CA ALA A 8 -1.97 -74.06 -14.11
C ALA A 8 -0.81 -73.10 -13.81
N ASP A 9 -0.81 -71.87 -14.35
CA ASP A 9 -0.09 -70.75 -13.71
C ASP A 9 -0.51 -69.34 -14.21
N ARG A 10 -1.81 -69.08 -14.38
CA ARG A 10 -2.29 -67.70 -14.52
C ARG A 10 -2.45 -67.09 -13.14
N ASN A 11 -1.35 -66.57 -12.60
CA ASN A 11 -1.35 -65.71 -11.41
C ASN A 11 -2.04 -64.37 -11.77
N PRO A 12 -3.26 -64.08 -11.29
CA PRO A 12 -3.95 -62.83 -11.58
C PRO A 12 -3.35 -61.63 -10.81
N GLY A 13 -2.36 -61.88 -9.93
CA GLY A 13 -1.72 -60.88 -9.09
C GLY A 13 -0.40 -60.31 -9.61
N ARG A 14 0.17 -60.86 -10.71
CA ARG A 14 1.34 -60.24 -11.36
C ARG A 14 0.86 -59.14 -12.30
N ARG A 15 1.17 -57.88 -11.98
CA ARG A 15 1.09 -56.78 -12.96
C ARG A 15 1.94 -57.19 -14.18
N PRO A 16 1.37 -57.26 -15.40
CA PRO A 16 2.16 -57.47 -16.60
C PRO A 16 3.25 -56.40 -16.65
N ALA A 17 4.49 -56.78 -17.01
CA ALA A 17 5.48 -55.78 -17.36
C ALA A 17 4.92 -54.94 -18.52
N LEU A 18 5.27 -53.65 -18.62
CA LEU A 18 4.76 -52.79 -19.71
C LEU A 18 5.01 -53.40 -21.12
N ASP A 19 6.03 -54.24 -21.22
CA ASP A 19 6.41 -55.01 -22.40
C ASP A 19 5.44 -56.16 -22.77
N ASP A 20 4.65 -56.68 -21.83
CA ASP A 20 3.69 -57.78 -22.05
C ASP A 20 2.27 -57.29 -22.43
N LEU A 21 2.05 -55.98 -22.49
CA LEU A 21 0.76 -55.38 -22.86
C LEU A 21 0.56 -55.38 -24.38
N THR A 22 -0.65 -55.76 -24.83
CA THR A 22 -1.05 -55.57 -26.23
C THR A 22 -1.07 -54.09 -26.58
N GLU A 23 -0.79 -53.76 -27.86
CA GLU A 23 -0.74 -52.39 -28.35
C GLU A 23 -2.02 -51.58 -28.04
N ASP A 24 -3.19 -52.21 -28.14
CA ASP A 24 -4.47 -51.60 -27.78
C ASP A 24 -4.61 -51.32 -26.28
N SER A 25 -4.03 -52.16 -25.43
CA SER A 25 -4.01 -51.93 -23.99
C SER A 25 -3.10 -50.75 -23.64
N ARG A 26 -1.96 -50.61 -24.33
CA ARG A 26 -1.07 -49.44 -24.19
C ARG A 26 -1.78 -48.15 -24.59
N ARG A 27 -2.42 -48.13 -25.76
CA ARG A 27 -3.20 -46.96 -26.21
C ARG A 27 -4.32 -46.57 -25.25
N ARG A 28 -5.00 -47.54 -24.64
CA ARG A 28 -6.03 -47.26 -23.62
C ARG A 28 -5.42 -46.65 -22.36
N ILE A 29 -4.28 -47.16 -21.91
CA ILE A 29 -3.56 -46.60 -20.77
C ILE A 29 -3.11 -45.16 -21.08
N ASP A 30 -2.53 -44.91 -22.26
CA ASP A 30 -2.10 -43.57 -22.67
C ASP A 30 -3.26 -42.58 -22.76
N SER A 31 -4.41 -43.01 -23.27
CA SER A 31 -5.64 -42.19 -23.31
C SER A 31 -6.13 -41.81 -21.90
N ILE A 32 -6.08 -42.76 -20.95
CA ILE A 32 -6.43 -42.50 -19.55
C ILE A 32 -5.43 -41.55 -18.90
N VAL A 33 -4.13 -41.76 -19.12
CA VAL A 33 -3.07 -40.89 -18.59
C VAL A 33 -3.23 -39.47 -19.14
N ALA A 34 -3.42 -39.32 -20.45
CA ALA A 34 -3.65 -38.01 -21.07
C ALA A 34 -4.91 -37.31 -20.52
N GLN A 35 -5.98 -38.07 -20.25
CA GLN A 35 -7.20 -37.53 -19.63
C GLN A 35 -6.94 -37.04 -18.19
N VAL A 36 -6.19 -37.80 -17.40
CA VAL A 36 -5.82 -37.46 -16.02
C VAL A 36 -4.86 -36.27 -15.99
N ASP A 37 -3.87 -36.21 -16.87
CA ASP A 37 -2.94 -35.09 -16.97
C ASP A 37 -3.67 -33.79 -17.34
N ALA A 38 -4.59 -33.85 -18.31
CA ALA A 38 -5.43 -32.72 -18.67
C ALA A 38 -6.38 -32.28 -17.54
N GLU A 39 -6.81 -33.19 -16.68
CA GLU A 39 -7.60 -32.86 -15.49
C GLU A 39 -6.74 -32.20 -14.40
N MET A 40 -5.56 -32.75 -14.14
CA MET A 40 -4.60 -32.23 -13.18
C MET A 40 -4.13 -30.84 -13.57
N GLU A 41 -3.87 -30.59 -14.85
CA GLU A 41 -3.53 -29.27 -15.38
C GLU A 41 -4.68 -28.26 -15.23
N ARG A 42 -5.94 -28.69 -15.45
CA ARG A 42 -7.10 -27.84 -15.17
C ARG A 42 -7.21 -27.48 -13.69
N ARG A 43 -6.95 -28.42 -12.78
CA ARG A 43 -6.97 -28.18 -11.33
C ARG A 43 -5.86 -27.25 -10.87
N THR A 44 -4.64 -27.42 -11.37
CA THR A 44 -3.52 -26.53 -11.03
C THR A 44 -3.77 -25.12 -11.56
N GLN A 45 -4.34 -24.98 -12.76
CA GLN A 45 -4.77 -23.68 -13.29
C GLN A 45 -5.86 -23.03 -12.42
N MET A 46 -6.86 -23.79 -11.94
CA MET A 46 -7.87 -23.28 -11.02
C MET A 46 -7.27 -22.79 -9.70
N LEU A 47 -6.40 -23.59 -9.07
CA LEU A 47 -5.74 -23.23 -7.81
C LEU A 47 -4.82 -22.01 -7.96
N ALA A 48 -4.09 -21.92 -9.07
CA ALA A 48 -3.31 -20.73 -9.40
C ALA A 48 -4.23 -19.51 -9.56
N ARG A 49 -5.37 -19.68 -10.23
CA ARG A 49 -6.34 -18.60 -10.44
C ARG A 49 -6.97 -18.12 -9.14
N GLU A 50 -7.35 -19.02 -8.23
CA GLU A 50 -7.84 -18.68 -6.89
C GLU A 50 -6.78 -17.96 -6.06
N ARG A 51 -5.52 -18.37 -6.16
CA ARG A 51 -4.41 -17.73 -5.44
C ARG A 51 -4.15 -16.30 -5.90
N TYR A 52 -4.18 -16.03 -7.21
CA TYR A 52 -3.84 -14.69 -7.73
C TYR A 52 -5.05 -13.75 -7.83
N TRP A 53 -6.24 -14.28 -8.12
CA TRP A 53 -7.45 -13.50 -8.40
C TRP A 53 -8.62 -13.81 -7.45
N GLY A 54 -8.44 -14.63 -6.42
CA GLY A 54 -9.50 -15.01 -5.48
C GLY A 54 -10.12 -13.84 -4.71
N TRP A 55 -9.41 -12.72 -4.58
CA TRP A 55 -9.92 -11.50 -3.94
C TRP A 55 -10.89 -10.70 -4.82
N MET A 56 -10.80 -10.84 -6.15
CA MET A 56 -11.51 -9.97 -7.10
C MET A 56 -13.04 -10.04 -6.98
N PRO A 57 -13.69 -11.22 -6.89
CA PRO A 57 -15.15 -11.27 -6.81
C PRO A 57 -15.71 -10.55 -5.58
N ASN A 58 -15.04 -10.66 -4.43
CA ASN A 58 -15.46 -10.01 -3.19
C ASN A 58 -15.36 -8.49 -3.29
N LEU A 59 -14.23 -7.98 -3.81
CA LEU A 59 -14.04 -6.55 -4.00
C LEU A 59 -15.07 -5.95 -4.96
N LEU A 60 -15.35 -6.63 -6.08
CA LEU A 60 -16.36 -6.18 -7.04
C LEU A 60 -17.75 -6.15 -6.39
N GLN A 61 -18.06 -7.09 -5.51
CA GLN A 61 -19.33 -7.11 -4.79
C GLN A 61 -19.44 -5.94 -3.81
N GLU A 62 -18.38 -5.61 -3.08
CA GLU A 62 -18.32 -4.41 -2.24
C GLU A 62 -18.58 -3.14 -3.06
N TRP A 63 -17.93 -3.02 -4.22
CA TRP A 63 -18.11 -1.86 -5.11
C TRP A 63 -19.52 -1.76 -5.68
N VAL A 64 -20.12 -2.88 -6.08
CA VAL A 64 -21.51 -2.93 -6.54
C VAL A 64 -22.46 -2.41 -5.47
N VAL A 65 -22.25 -2.78 -4.21
CA VAL A 65 -23.06 -2.32 -3.07
C VAL A 65 -22.82 -0.84 -2.80
N ALA A 66 -21.56 -0.42 -2.70
CA ALA A 66 -21.18 0.95 -2.39
C ALA A 66 -21.68 1.95 -3.45
N GLU A 67 -21.51 1.62 -4.73
CA GLU A 67 -21.88 2.48 -5.86
C GLU A 67 -23.32 2.22 -6.35
N ARG A 68 -24.05 1.32 -5.70
CA ARG A 68 -25.45 0.96 -6.03
C ARG A 68 -25.64 0.58 -7.50
N VAL A 69 -24.71 -0.21 -8.03
CA VAL A 69 -24.66 -0.56 -9.46
C VAL A 69 -25.82 -1.50 -9.79
N PRO A 70 -26.72 -1.11 -10.72
CA PRO A 70 -27.89 -1.91 -11.04
C PRO A 70 -27.50 -3.21 -11.74
N THR A 71 -28.33 -4.23 -11.57
CA THR A 71 -28.20 -5.46 -12.36
C THR A 71 -28.49 -5.14 -13.83
N PRO A 72 -27.61 -5.54 -14.78
CA PRO A 72 -27.86 -5.35 -16.19
C PRO A 72 -29.19 -5.97 -16.64
N ARG A 73 -29.93 -5.26 -17.51
CA ARG A 73 -31.24 -5.69 -18.00
C ARG A 73 -31.16 -6.72 -19.14
N TYR A 74 -29.99 -6.90 -19.73
CA TYR A 74 -29.73 -7.89 -20.79
C TYR A 74 -28.83 -9.00 -20.28
N ARG A 75 -29.16 -10.23 -20.65
CA ARG A 75 -28.30 -11.39 -20.44
C ARG A 75 -27.14 -11.28 -21.43
N GLY A 76 -25.95 -10.94 -20.93
CA GLY A 76 -24.72 -10.85 -21.73
C GLY A 76 -24.42 -12.14 -22.48
N ASP A 77 -23.70 -11.98 -23.58
CA ASP A 77 -23.44 -12.98 -24.63
C ASP A 77 -22.86 -14.29 -24.06
N THR A 78 -23.48 -15.42 -24.38
CA THR A 78 -23.10 -16.75 -23.85
C THR A 78 -21.95 -17.40 -24.62
N SER A 79 -21.02 -16.61 -25.16
CA SER A 79 -19.95 -17.17 -26.00
C SER A 79 -18.99 -18.05 -25.18
N GLU A 80 -18.52 -19.12 -25.82
CA GLU A 80 -17.67 -20.18 -25.26
C GLU A 80 -16.17 -19.81 -25.28
N GLY A 81 -15.84 -18.52 -25.14
CA GLY A 81 -14.46 -18.05 -25.07
C GLY A 81 -13.82 -18.25 -23.68
N PRO A 82 -12.50 -18.03 -23.53
CA PRO A 82 -11.82 -18.02 -22.24
C PRO A 82 -12.50 -17.05 -21.26
N ARG A 83 -13.25 -17.59 -20.30
CA ARG A 83 -13.98 -16.78 -19.32
C ARG A 83 -13.04 -16.34 -18.19
N LEU A 84 -13.14 -15.06 -17.82
CA LEU A 84 -12.61 -14.54 -16.55
C LEU A 84 -13.05 -15.44 -15.37
N PRO A 85 -12.39 -15.35 -14.19
CA PRO A 85 -12.92 -15.90 -12.94
C PRO A 85 -14.42 -15.73 -12.87
N ALA A 86 -15.16 -16.75 -12.43
CA ALA A 86 -16.59 -16.61 -12.22
C ALA A 86 -16.78 -15.51 -11.16
N LEU A 87 -17.11 -14.29 -11.61
CA LEU A 87 -17.20 -13.10 -10.76
C LEU A 87 -18.42 -13.15 -9.82
N GLY A 88 -19.19 -14.23 -9.86
CA GLY A 88 -20.51 -14.32 -9.22
C GLY A 88 -21.56 -13.37 -9.80
N MET A 89 -21.21 -12.61 -10.86
CA MET A 89 -22.05 -11.59 -11.47
C MET A 89 -21.72 -11.35 -12.95
N PRO A 90 -22.61 -10.71 -13.72
CA PRO A 90 -22.35 -10.35 -15.12
C PRO A 90 -21.14 -9.41 -15.27
N MET A 91 -20.38 -9.59 -16.35
CA MET A 91 -19.17 -8.79 -16.63
C MET A 91 -19.50 -7.30 -16.76
N GLU A 92 -20.64 -6.98 -17.37
CA GLU A 92 -21.13 -5.61 -17.54
C GLU A 92 -21.37 -4.93 -16.18
N ARG A 93 -21.84 -5.69 -15.20
CA ARG A 93 -22.08 -5.18 -13.84
C ARG A 93 -20.76 -4.92 -13.11
N ALA A 94 -19.82 -5.85 -13.22
CA ALA A 94 -18.48 -5.70 -12.64
C ALA A 94 -17.74 -4.49 -13.25
N PHE A 95 -17.83 -4.33 -14.57
CA PHE A 95 -17.26 -3.18 -15.27
C PHE A 95 -17.92 -1.87 -14.86
N ALA A 96 -19.25 -1.83 -14.76
CA ALA A 96 -19.98 -0.65 -14.28
C ALA A 96 -19.57 -0.26 -12.85
N ALA A 97 -19.37 -1.25 -11.96
CA ALA A 97 -18.87 -1.01 -10.61
C ALA A 97 -17.46 -0.42 -10.60
N HIS A 98 -16.55 -0.98 -11.41
CA HIS A 98 -15.21 -0.45 -11.58
C HIS A 98 -15.23 1.01 -12.05
N VAL A 99 -15.96 1.32 -13.13
CA VAL A 99 -16.06 2.70 -13.65
C VAL A 99 -16.66 3.67 -12.63
N ALA A 100 -17.67 3.25 -11.87
CA ALA A 100 -18.29 4.08 -10.84
C ALA A 100 -17.28 4.43 -9.73
N VAL A 101 -16.56 3.42 -9.21
CA VAL A 101 -15.51 3.63 -8.20
C VAL A 101 -14.40 4.51 -8.74
N THR A 102 -13.88 4.25 -9.94
CA THR A 102 -12.82 5.08 -10.54
C THR A 102 -13.26 6.54 -10.68
N ARG A 103 -14.50 6.81 -11.09
CA ARG A 103 -15.03 8.18 -11.16
C ARG A 103 -15.13 8.84 -9.80
N ARG A 104 -15.57 8.11 -8.78
CA ARG A 104 -15.64 8.63 -7.41
C ARG A 104 -14.26 8.95 -6.86
N GLU A 105 -13.29 8.06 -7.05
CA GLU A 105 -11.93 8.28 -6.58
C GLU A 105 -11.24 9.42 -7.33
N LEU A 106 -11.48 9.59 -8.63
CA LEU A 106 -10.98 10.76 -9.37
C LEU A 106 -11.54 12.07 -8.82
N ARG A 107 -12.83 12.13 -8.48
CA ARG A 107 -13.43 13.33 -7.85
C ARG A 107 -12.82 13.60 -6.48
N ARG A 108 -12.72 12.57 -5.64
CA ARG A 108 -12.13 12.68 -4.30
C ARG A 108 -10.67 13.13 -4.35
N ASN A 109 -9.90 12.63 -5.32
CA ASN A 109 -8.50 13.02 -5.51
C ASN A 109 -8.39 14.49 -5.97
N ALA A 110 -9.30 14.96 -6.82
CA ALA A 110 -9.37 16.37 -7.19
C ALA A 110 -9.65 17.26 -5.96
N GLU A 111 -10.60 16.88 -5.11
CA GLU A 111 -10.90 17.58 -3.84
C GLU A 111 -9.68 17.62 -2.91
N LEU A 112 -9.01 16.48 -2.70
CA LEU A 112 -7.78 16.41 -1.88
C LEU A 112 -6.65 17.26 -2.47
N SER A 113 -6.51 17.29 -3.79
CA SER A 113 -5.50 18.10 -4.48
C SER A 113 -5.76 19.60 -4.27
N ASP A 114 -7.02 20.03 -4.31
CA ASP A 114 -7.41 21.40 -4.00
C ASP A 114 -7.14 21.76 -2.53
N GLU A 115 -7.42 20.85 -1.59
CA GLU A 115 -7.10 21.04 -0.17
C GLU A 115 -5.58 21.20 0.06
N VAL A 116 -4.77 20.34 -0.56
CA VAL A 116 -3.29 20.42 -0.49
C VAL A 116 -2.79 21.74 -1.05
N ARG A 117 -3.37 22.25 -2.15
CA ARG A 117 -3.01 23.56 -2.71
C ARG A 117 -3.28 24.68 -1.69
N VAL A 118 -4.46 24.70 -1.08
CA VAL A 118 -4.83 25.71 -0.08
C VAL A 118 -3.93 25.64 1.15
N LEU A 119 -3.58 24.43 1.60
CA LEU A 119 -2.65 24.26 2.72
C LEU A 119 -1.25 24.79 2.41
N ARG A 120 -0.75 24.56 1.18
CA ARG A 120 0.54 25.12 0.75
C ARG A 120 0.52 26.65 0.74
N GLU A 121 -0.52 27.26 0.19
CA GLU A 121 -0.65 28.73 0.18
C GLU A 121 -0.68 29.33 1.59
N LYS A 122 -1.41 28.68 2.51
CA LYS A 122 -1.42 29.08 3.92
C LYS A 122 -0.05 28.93 4.56
N ASN A 123 0.68 27.87 4.24
CA ASN A 123 2.02 27.64 4.76
C ASN A 123 2.98 28.74 4.26
N ASP A 124 3.01 29.02 2.96
CA ASP A 124 3.83 30.11 2.41
C ASP A 124 3.51 31.47 3.05
N ARG A 125 2.24 31.71 3.42
CA ARG A 125 1.85 32.94 4.12
C ARG A 125 2.37 32.96 5.56
N LEU A 126 2.36 31.82 6.24
CA LEU A 126 2.89 31.69 7.60
C LEU A 126 4.41 31.82 7.61
N GLU A 127 5.12 31.20 6.67
CA GLU A 127 6.57 31.35 6.48
C GLU A 127 6.94 32.83 6.34
N ARG A 128 6.33 33.54 5.38
CA ARG A 128 6.58 34.98 5.20
C ARG A 128 6.24 35.84 6.42
N ARG A 129 5.35 35.38 7.29
CA ARG A 129 5.03 36.08 8.55
C ARG A 129 6.06 35.75 9.62
N SER A 130 6.52 34.50 9.67
CA SER A 130 7.60 34.05 10.55
C SER A 130 8.87 34.84 10.27
N ASP A 131 9.28 34.93 9.00
CA ASP A 131 10.47 35.67 8.59
C ASP A 131 10.44 37.13 9.06
N ARG A 132 9.28 37.81 8.89
CA ARG A 132 9.11 39.19 9.35
C ARG A 132 9.19 39.33 10.86
N LEU A 133 8.64 38.38 11.60
CA LEU A 133 8.68 38.40 13.07
C LEU A 133 10.10 38.12 13.57
N GLU A 134 10.84 37.27 12.86
CA GLU A 134 12.25 37.00 13.15
C GLU A 134 13.10 38.26 12.91
N GLU A 135 12.91 38.95 11.78
CA GLU A 135 13.56 40.25 11.54
C GLU A 135 13.21 41.32 12.59
N GLU A 136 11.94 41.39 13.03
CA GLU A 136 11.52 42.33 14.07
C GLU A 136 12.15 42.00 15.42
N LYS A 137 12.22 40.71 15.76
CA LYS A 137 12.88 40.21 16.96
C LYS A 137 14.37 40.60 16.95
N ASP A 138 15.09 40.38 15.86
CA ASP A 138 16.51 40.69 15.76
C ASP A 138 16.78 42.20 15.98
N ARG A 139 15.94 43.07 15.39
CA ARG A 139 16.04 44.54 15.61
C ARG A 139 15.77 44.93 17.05
N LEU A 140 14.81 44.29 17.70
CA LEU A 140 14.51 44.53 19.12
C LEU A 140 15.66 44.05 20.01
N GLU A 141 16.27 42.90 19.70
CA GLU A 141 17.43 42.39 20.42
C GLU A 141 18.61 43.37 20.34
N GLU A 142 18.92 43.89 19.14
CA GLU A 142 19.96 44.93 18.95
C GLU A 142 19.65 46.20 19.75
N THR A 143 18.39 46.65 19.74
CA THR A 143 17.96 47.84 20.50
C THR A 143 18.13 47.62 22.00
N VAL A 144 17.75 46.44 22.49
CA VAL A 144 17.88 46.07 23.90
C VAL A 144 19.35 45.97 24.32
N GLU A 145 20.22 45.39 23.49
CA GLU A 145 21.66 45.35 23.75
C GLU A 145 22.26 46.75 23.82
N THR A 146 21.90 47.63 22.90
CA THR A 146 22.32 49.03 22.90
C THR A 146 21.89 49.73 24.19
N LEU A 147 20.64 49.54 24.63
CA LEU A 147 20.13 50.10 25.88
C LEU A 147 20.83 49.51 27.11
N ARG A 148 21.15 48.20 27.10
CA ARG A 148 21.92 47.55 28.17
C ARG A 148 23.33 48.10 28.26
N ALA A 149 24.02 48.28 27.13
CA ALA A 149 25.35 48.87 27.06
C ALA A 149 25.34 50.32 27.57
N ARG A 150 24.37 51.13 27.11
CA ARG A 150 24.15 52.50 27.59
C ARG A 150 23.92 52.52 29.10
N ARG A 151 23.05 51.64 29.61
CA ARG A 151 22.78 51.54 31.05
C ARG A 151 24.02 51.11 31.84
N ALA A 152 24.83 50.19 31.33
CA ALA A 152 26.07 49.77 31.97
C ALA A 152 27.07 50.93 32.05
N TYR A 153 27.26 51.66 30.95
CA TYR A 153 28.11 52.84 30.88
C TYR A 153 27.72 53.91 31.92
N TYR A 154 26.43 54.22 32.06
CA TYR A 154 25.95 55.19 33.06
C TYR A 154 25.90 54.64 34.50
N ARG A 155 26.06 53.32 34.72
CA ARG A 155 26.09 52.69 36.04
C ARG A 155 27.50 52.63 36.64
N GLU A 156 28.54 52.91 35.87
CA GLU A 156 29.94 52.87 36.29
C GLU A 156 30.59 54.15 36.91
N PRO A 157 29.92 55.29 37.20
CA PRO A 157 30.61 56.39 37.90
C PRO A 157 30.81 56.19 39.41
N ASP A 158 30.11 55.24 40.05
CA ASP A 158 30.08 55.17 41.52
C ASP A 158 31.23 54.37 42.17
N ARG A 159 32.11 53.74 41.37
CA ARG A 159 33.27 53.02 41.94
C ARG A 159 34.50 53.89 42.18
N TYR A 160 34.60 55.07 41.58
CA TYR A 160 35.76 55.96 41.74
C TYR A 160 35.56 57.10 42.76
N ARG A 161 34.36 57.24 43.35
CA ARG A 161 34.07 58.31 44.33
C ARG A 161 34.31 57.90 45.79
N ARG A 162 34.46 56.61 46.09
CA ARG A 162 34.64 56.13 47.48
C ARG A 162 36.11 56.15 47.95
N ASP A 163 37.07 56.14 47.04
CA ASP A 163 38.50 56.10 47.40
C ASP A 163 39.17 57.49 47.47
N ALA A 164 38.46 58.56 47.09
CA ALA A 164 38.97 59.94 47.15
C ALA A 164 38.55 60.72 48.41
N GLY A 165 37.77 60.11 49.31
CA GLY A 165 37.13 60.81 50.44
C GLY A 165 37.80 60.69 51.82
N ASP A 166 38.71 59.72 52.04
CA ASP A 166 39.18 59.37 53.39
C ASP A 166 40.64 59.79 53.72
N GLY A 167 41.24 60.72 52.95
CA GLY A 167 42.65 61.10 53.12
C GLY A 167 42.94 62.47 53.73
N ALA A 168 41.96 63.35 53.90
CA ALA A 168 42.23 64.77 54.18
C ALA A 168 41.44 65.29 55.39
N GLY A 169 41.83 64.90 56.59
CA GLY A 169 41.20 65.45 57.78
C GLY A 169 41.77 65.00 59.11
N GLU A 170 43.08 65.13 59.37
CA GLU A 170 43.58 65.29 60.74
C GLU A 170 45.02 65.84 60.79
N ARG A 171 45.14 67.16 60.87
CA ARG A 171 46.22 67.81 61.62
C ARG A 171 45.59 68.78 62.60
N ARG A 172 45.75 68.51 63.90
CA ARG A 172 45.93 69.52 64.97
C ARG A 172 46.17 68.78 66.30
N HIS A 173 47.38 68.95 66.84
CA HIS A 173 47.70 69.28 68.25
C HIS A 173 49.05 68.67 68.67
N ALA A 174 50.11 69.48 68.58
CA ALA A 174 50.97 69.88 69.70
C ALA A 174 52.02 70.87 69.17
#